data_AF-S7VYH8-F1
#
_entry.id   AF-S7VYH8-F1
#
_cell.length_a   1.000
_cell.length_b   1.000
_cell.length_c   1.000
_cell.angle_alpha   90.00
_cell.angle_beta   90.00
_cell.angle_gamma   90.00
#
_symmetry.space_group_name_H-M   'P 1'
#
loop_
_entity.id
_entity.type
_entity.pdbx_description
1 polymer ?
#
loop_
_entity_poly.entity_id
_entity_poly.type
_entity_poly.pdbx_seq_one_letter_code
_entity_poly.pdbx_strand_id
1 'polypeptide(L)' 'MSAKLLNKYPNLSDTQIRYCLLTKMNLSIKETATILNVTPDTVKVARSRLKKKLNIPSDVSIKIFLDQLSKE' A
#
# COMPACT_ATOMS: atom_id res chain seq x y z
N MET A 1 -5.47 7.49 -10.53
CA MET A 1 -5.28 6.55 -9.39
C MET A 1 -4.27 7.05 -8.36
N SER A 2 -3.15 7.68 -8.74
CA SER A 2 -2.19 8.30 -7.80
C SER A 2 -2.79 9.49 -7.01
N ALA A 3 -3.60 10.32 -7.66
CA ALA A 3 -4.13 11.56 -7.06
C ALA A 3 -5.05 11.37 -5.85
N LYS A 4 -5.93 10.35 -5.82
CA LYS A 4 -6.84 10.13 -4.68
C LYS A 4 -6.10 9.68 -3.41
N LEU A 5 -5.05 8.87 -3.57
CA LEU A 5 -4.21 8.46 -2.44
C LEU A 5 -3.36 9.62 -1.91
N LEU A 6 -2.77 10.42 -2.81
CA LEU A 6 -2.06 11.64 -2.46
C LEU A 6 -2.97 12.66 -1.77
N ASN A 7 -4.24 12.75 -2.17
CA ASN A 7 -5.18 13.70 -1.58
C ASN A 7 -5.66 13.27 -0.18
N LYS A 8 -5.98 11.98 0.03
CA LYS A 8 -6.37 11.47 1.37
C LYS A 8 -5.17 11.26 2.30
N TYR A 9 -4.00 10.97 1.73
CA TYR A 9 -2.80 10.66 2.49
C TYR A 9 -1.58 11.33 1.86
N PRO A 10 -1.47 12.67 1.97
CA PRO A 10 -0.34 13.44 1.43
C PRO A 10 0.99 13.08 2.10
N ASN A 11 0.94 12.43 3.27
CA ASN A 11 2.11 11.94 3.98
C ASN A 11 2.73 10.66 3.39
N LEU A 12 2.14 10.05 2.36
CA LEU A 12 2.70 8.86 1.72
C LEU A 12 3.80 9.24 0.74
N SER A 13 4.97 8.60 0.86
CA SER A 13 6.01 8.72 -0.15
C SER A 13 5.60 7.98 -1.42
N ASP A 14 6.16 8.39 -2.56
CA ASP A 14 5.89 7.80 -3.88
C ASP A 14 6.06 6.26 -3.90
N THR A 15 7.09 5.76 -3.20
CA THR A 15 7.31 4.31 -3.00
C THR A 15 6.14 3.62 -2.30
N GLN A 16 5.52 4.26 -1.31
CA GLN A 16 4.36 3.71 -0.60
C GLN A 16 3.10 3.71 -1.48
N ILE A 17 2.98 4.69 -2.38
CA ILE A 17 1.89 4.77 -3.36
C ILE A 17 2.03 3.65 -4.39
N ARG A 18 3.23 3.45 -4.94
CA ARG A 18 3.53 2.31 -5.83
C ARG A 18 3.22 0.98 -5.14
N TYR A 19 3.61 0.84 -3.88
CA TYR A 19 3.31 -0.35 -3.09
C TYR A 19 1.81 -0.65 -2.99
N CYS A 20 1.03 0.39 -2.71
CA CYS A 20 -0.43 0.33 -2.67
C CYS A 20 -1.00 -0.12 -4.03
N LEU A 21 -0.51 0.46 -5.13
CA LEU A 21 -0.95 0.14 -6.48
C LEU A 21 -0.69 -1.34 -6.83
N LEU A 22 0.52 -1.82 -6.49
CA LEU A 22 0.93 -3.20 -6.73
C LEU A 22 0.13 -4.18 -5.86
N THR A 23 -0.08 -3.85 -4.58
CA THR A 23 -0.91 -4.65 -3.67
C THR A 23 -2.37 -4.74 -4.17
N LYS A 24 -2.91 -3.66 -4.74
CA LYS A 24 -4.23 -3.64 -5.35
C LYS A 24 -4.30 -4.58 -6.56
N MET A 25 -3.25 -4.64 -7.38
CA MET A 25 -3.12 -5.56 -8.52
C MET A 25 -2.99 -7.05 -8.13
N ASN A 26 -3.30 -7.41 -6.89
CA ASN A 26 -3.26 -8.80 -6.41
C ASN A 26 -1.83 -9.40 -6.38
N LEU A 27 -0.80 -8.55 -6.46
CA LEU A 27 0.58 -8.99 -6.42
C LEU A 27 0.98 -9.44 -5.01
N SER A 28 1.77 -10.50 -4.97
CA SER A 28 2.33 -11.02 -3.72
C SER A 28 3.40 -10.08 -3.15
N ILE A 29 3.69 -10.24 -1.86
CA ILE A 29 4.77 -9.54 -1.14
C ILE A 29 6.10 -9.70 -1.90
N LYS A 30 6.38 -10.91 -2.40
CA LYS A 30 7.59 -11.22 -3.17
C LYS A 30 7.63 -10.47 -4.51
N GLU A 31 6.55 -10.55 -5.29
CA GLU A 31 6.42 -9.85 -6.57
C GLU A 31 6.58 -8.34 -6.42
N THR A 32 5.91 -7.77 -5.42
CA THR A 32 5.98 -6.34 -5.10
C THR A 32 7.40 -5.93 -4.69
N ALA A 33 8.10 -6.79 -3.95
CA ALA A 33 9.49 -6.57 -3.56
C ALA A 33 10.42 -6.54 -4.79
N THR A 34 10.26 -7.52 -5.68
CA THR A 34 11.01 -7.60 -6.95
C THR A 34 10.75 -6.37 -7.84
N ILE A 35 9.49 -5.97 -8.02
CA ILE A 35 9.12 -4.83 -8.88
C ILE A 35 9.65 -3.51 -8.33
N LEU A 36 9.62 -3.34 -7.00
CA LEU A 36 10.14 -2.13 -6.34
C LEU A 36 11.65 -2.19 -6.08
N ASN A 37 12.31 -3.29 -6.47
CA ASN A 37 13.72 -3.55 -6.21
C ASN A 37 14.10 -3.39 -4.72
N VAL A 38 13.22 -3.86 -3.84
CA VAL A 38 13.40 -3.86 -2.37
C VAL A 38 13.30 -5.28 -1.82
N THR A 39 13.66 -5.49 -0.56
CA THR A 39 13.50 -6.80 0.08
C THR A 39 12.05 -7.03 0.54
N PRO A 40 11.59 -8.29 0.59
CA PRO A 40 10.26 -8.64 1.10
C PRO A 40 10.05 -8.22 2.57
N ASP A 41 11.14 -8.00 3.31
CA ASP A 41 11.10 -7.46 4.66
C ASP A 41 10.76 -5.96 4.67
N THR A 42 11.38 -5.17 3.79
CA THR A 42 10.99 -3.76 3.55
C THR A 42 9.51 -3.64 3.19
N VAL A 43 9.00 -4.56 2.37
CA VAL A 43 7.59 -4.68 1.98
C VAL A 43 6.69 -4.94 3.19
N LYS A 44 7.09 -5.81 4.14
CA LYS A 44 6.35 -6.01 5.41
C LYS A 44 6.36 -4.76 6.29
N VAL A 45 7.52 -4.14 6.47
CA VAL A 45 7.66 -2.91 7.26
C VAL A 45 6.82 -1.78 6.66
N ALA A 46 6.83 -1.64 5.32
CA ALA A 46 6.01 -0.69 4.60
C ALA A 46 4.51 -0.93 4.84
N ARG A 47 4.05 -2.20 4.83
CA ARG A 47 2.67 -2.56 5.20
C ARG A 47 2.32 -2.16 6.63
N SER A 48 3.17 -2.45 7.62
CA SER A 48 2.93 -2.04 9.01
C SER A 48 2.88 -0.53 9.17
N ARG A 49 3.80 0.20 8.51
CA ARG A 49 3.80 1.67 8.49
C ARG A 49 2.54 2.22 7.84
N LEU A 50 2.12 1.64 6.72
CA LEU A 50 0.88 1.97 6.03
C LEU A 50 -0.32 1.72 6.93
N LYS A 51 -0.41 0.58 7.62
CA LYS A 51 -1.49 0.31 8.58
C LYS A 51 -1.58 1.37 9.67
N LYS A 52 -0.45 1.76 10.28
CA LYS A 52 -0.42 2.84 11.27
C LYS A 52 -0.85 4.18 10.69
N LYS A 53 -0.34 4.57 9.51
CA LYS A 53 -0.67 5.83 8.85
C LYS A 53 -2.13 5.93 8.41
N LEU A 54 -2.66 4.83 7.90
CA LEU A 54 -4.03 4.72 7.40
C LEU A 54 -5.03 4.38 8.52
N ASN A 55 -4.53 4.20 9.75
CA ASN A 55 -5.30 3.74 10.92
C ASN A 55 -6.11 2.46 10.64
N ILE A 56 -5.52 1.54 9.86
CA ILE A 56 -6.20 0.30 9.46
C ILE A 56 -6.01 -0.73 10.58
N PRO A 57 -7.09 -1.31 11.12
CA PRO A 57 -7.00 -2.34 12.14
C PRO A 57 -6.29 -3.59 11.61
N SER A 58 -5.70 -4.36 12.53
CA SER A 58 -4.96 -5.61 12.23
C SER A 58 -5.78 -6.59 11.39
N ASP A 59 -7.09 -6.58 11.62
CA ASP A 59 -8.09 -7.43 10.98
C ASP A 59 -8.34 -7.06 9.51
N VAL A 60 -8.17 -5.79 9.15
CA VAL A 60 -8.42 -5.31 7.79
C VAL A 60 -7.14 -5.37 6.97
N SER A 61 -7.23 -6.02 5.81
CA SER A 61 -6.16 -6.06 4.84
C SER A 61 -6.01 -4.70 4.15
N ILE A 62 -4.77 -4.20 4.04
CA ILE A 62 -4.45 -2.95 3.32
C ILE A 62 -5.09 -2.93 1.93
N LYS A 63 -5.16 -4.11 1.30
CA LYS A 63 -5.74 -4.31 -0.02
C LYS A 63 -7.24 -4.00 -0.08
N ILE A 64 -8.01 -4.41 0.92
CA ILE A 64 -9.45 -4.13 1.03
C ILE A 64 -9.67 -2.62 1.15
N PHE A 65 -8.88 -1.97 2.01
CA PHE A 65 -8.94 -0.53 2.20
C PHE A 65 -8.64 0.24 0.90
N LEU A 66 -7.65 -0.22 0.14
CA LEU A 66 -7.28 0.36 -1.16
C LEU A 66 -8.32 0.09 -2.26
N ASP A 67 -9.02 -1.05 -2.21
CA ASP A 67 -10.14 -1.35 -3.09
C ASP A 67 -11.32 -0.39 -2.82
N GLN A 68 -11.68 -0.21 -1.54
CA GLN A 68 -12.73 0.72 -1.12
C GLN A 68 -12.44 2.16 -1.56
N LEU A 69 -11.18 2.61 -1.42
CA LEU A 69 -10.75 3.93 -1.88
C LEU A 69 -10.88 4.14 -3.40
N SER A 70 -10.97 3.07 -4.19
CA SER A 70 -11.07 3.16 -5.64
C SER A 70 -12.50 3.15 -6.17
N LYS A 71 -13.48 2.78 -5.34
CA LYS A 71 -14.89 2.61 -5.75
C LYS A 71 -15.74 3.87 -5.70
N GLU A 72 -15.17 4.99 -5.25
CA GLU A 72 -15.81 6.30 -5.13
C GLU A 72 -14.93 7.33 -5.82
#